data_AF-A0A7J8MS31-F1
#
_entry.id   AF-A0A7J8MS31-F1
#
_cell.length_a   1.000
_cell.length_b   1.000
_cell.length_c   1.000
_cell.angle_alpha   90.00
_cell.angle_beta   90.00
_cell.angle_gamma   90.00
#
_symmetry.space_group_name_H-M   'P 1'
#
loop_
_entity.id
_entity.type
_entity.pdbx_description
1 polymer ?
#
loop_
_entity_poly.entity_id
_entity_poly.type
_entity_poly.pdbx_seq_one_letter_code
_entity_poly.pdbx_strand_id
1 'polypeptide(L)'
;MSMTPSLSRLHSPFLCCPLKHSTPSLSIKCGRSYRSPASYPCIRAVDLDQNTIVAVSVGLVSVAVGIGIPIFYETQIDNAASRENTQPCFPCNGSGAQRCRFCMGSGTITVELGGDEKEVSKCVNCEGIGSLTCTTCQGSGIQPRYLDR
;
A
#
# COMPACT_ATOMS: atom_id res chain seq x y z
N MET A 1 14.45 50.40 -18.10
CA MET A 1 15.72 49.64 -18.10
C MET A 1 15.38 48.19 -17.80
N SER A 2 15.42 47.35 -18.83
CA SER A 2 14.98 45.95 -18.77
C SER A 2 15.98 45.14 -19.58
N MET A 3 16.86 44.42 -18.88
CA MET A 3 17.85 43.52 -19.47
C MET A 3 17.37 42.08 -19.28
N THR A 4 16.99 41.44 -20.38
CA THR A 4 16.73 40.00 -20.45
C THR A 4 18.06 39.25 -20.66
N PRO A 5 18.32 38.13 -19.95
CA PRO A 5 19.52 37.34 -20.19
C PRO A 5 19.37 36.46 -21.43
N SER A 6 20.45 36.37 -22.20
CA SER A 6 20.57 35.58 -23.43
C SER A 6 20.58 34.07 -23.17
N LEU A 7 19.80 33.33 -23.97
CA LEU A 7 19.80 31.86 -24.04
C LEU A 7 21.19 31.32 -24.43
N SER A 8 21.75 30.46 -23.59
CA SER A 8 22.99 29.73 -23.87
C SER A 8 22.70 28.52 -24.76
N ARG A 9 23.30 28.52 -25.96
CA ARG A 9 23.25 27.43 -26.94
C ARG A 9 23.77 26.13 -26.35
N LEU A 10 22.92 25.10 -26.34
CA LEU A 10 23.33 23.70 -26.14
C LEU A 10 24.11 23.23 -27.38
N HIS A 11 25.41 22.96 -27.21
CA HIS A 11 26.27 22.43 -28.25
C HIS A 11 26.38 20.90 -28.06
N SER A 12 25.67 20.13 -28.88
CA SER A 12 25.77 18.67 -28.93
C SER A 12 26.87 18.25 -29.91
N PRO A 13 27.84 17.39 -29.54
CA PRO A 13 28.92 16.98 -30.42
C PRO A 13 28.59 15.75 -31.29
N PHE A 14 27.36 15.24 -31.24
CA PHE A 14 26.96 14.11 -32.06
C PHE A 14 26.18 14.62 -33.26
N LEU A 15 26.88 14.84 -34.38
CA LEU A 15 26.43 14.73 -35.79
C LEU A 15 27.44 15.48 -36.69
N CYS A 16 28.47 14.77 -37.16
CA CYS A 16 29.27 15.20 -38.31
C CYS A 16 29.78 13.97 -39.06
N CYS A 17 28.99 13.52 -40.03
CA CYS A 17 29.49 12.69 -41.14
C CYS A 17 29.38 13.53 -42.42
N PRO A 18 30.47 13.84 -43.12
CA PRO A 18 30.38 14.26 -44.50
C PRO A 18 30.56 13.05 -45.42
N LEU A 19 29.51 12.81 -46.21
CA LEU A 19 29.49 11.94 -47.38
C LEU A 19 30.41 12.54 -48.46
N LYS A 20 31.43 11.83 -48.95
CA LYS A 20 32.09 12.12 -50.24
C LYS A 20 32.46 10.85 -51.00
N HIS A 21 31.94 10.77 -52.22
CA HIS A 21 32.19 9.81 -53.29
C HIS A 21 33.59 9.99 -53.91
N SER A 22 34.24 8.88 -54.32
CA SER A 22 34.88 8.62 -55.65
C SER A 22 36.10 7.67 -55.58
N THR A 23 35.89 6.44 -56.09
CA THR A 23 36.66 5.49 -56.94
C THR A 23 38.21 5.58 -57.19
N PRO A 24 38.87 4.55 -57.78
CA PRO A 24 39.86 3.69 -57.10
C PRO A 24 41.31 3.78 -57.65
N SER A 25 42.30 3.29 -56.91
CA SER A 25 43.55 2.78 -57.50
C SER A 25 44.24 1.76 -56.61
N LEU A 26 44.68 0.66 -57.23
CA LEU A 26 45.42 -0.45 -56.63
C LEU A 26 46.85 -0.04 -56.25
N SER A 27 47.33 -0.56 -55.12
CA SER A 27 48.73 -1.02 -54.99
C SER A 27 48.84 -1.98 -53.81
N ILE A 28 48.96 -3.27 -54.14
CA ILE A 28 49.29 -4.35 -53.22
C ILE A 28 50.78 -4.26 -52.90
N LYS A 29 51.13 -4.13 -51.62
CA LYS A 29 52.34 -4.73 -51.04
C LYS A 29 52.04 -5.23 -49.63
N CYS A 30 51.94 -6.55 -49.50
CA CYS A 30 52.06 -7.26 -48.23
C CYS A 30 53.49 -7.13 -47.69
N GLY A 31 53.63 -7.05 -46.36
CA GLY A 31 54.83 -7.53 -45.69
C GLY A 31 55.38 -6.69 -44.54
N ARG A 32 54.67 -6.62 -43.41
CA ARG A 32 55.28 -6.84 -42.09
C ARG A 32 54.20 -7.01 -41.04
N SER A 33 54.08 -8.23 -40.53
CA SER A 33 53.29 -8.54 -39.33
C SER A 33 53.85 -7.73 -38.16
N TYR A 34 53.16 -6.66 -37.78
CA TYR A 34 53.13 -6.22 -36.41
C TYR A 34 51.71 -6.46 -35.92
N ARG A 35 51.52 -7.55 -35.15
CA ARG A 35 50.26 -7.78 -34.46
C ARG A 35 50.09 -6.63 -33.47
N SER A 36 49.21 -5.68 -33.77
CA SER A 36 48.69 -4.77 -32.76
C SER A 36 48.07 -5.63 -31.66
N PRO A 37 48.42 -5.42 -30.37
CA PRO A 37 47.70 -6.08 -29.30
C PRO A 37 46.22 -5.71 -29.42
N ALA A 38 45.33 -6.67 -29.23
CA ALA A 38 43.92 -6.37 -29.04
C ALA A 38 43.83 -5.38 -27.87
N SER A 39 43.35 -4.17 -28.13
CA SER A 39 43.05 -3.20 -27.09
C SER A 39 41.81 -3.69 -26.38
N TYR A 40 42.00 -4.52 -25.35
CA TYR A 40 40.92 -4.88 -24.44
C TYR A 40 40.49 -3.57 -23.76
N PRO A 41 39.19 -3.25 -23.67
CA PRO A 41 38.74 -2.17 -22.82
C PRO A 41 39.15 -2.52 -21.39
N CYS A 42 40.23 -1.91 -20.92
CA CYS A 42 40.61 -1.96 -19.53
C CYS A 42 39.47 -1.29 -18.75
N ILE A 43 38.76 -2.07 -17.94
CA ILE A 43 37.81 -1.54 -16.97
C ILE A 43 38.62 -0.64 -16.05
N ARG A 44 38.64 0.65 -16.37
CA ARG A 44 39.20 1.65 -15.46
C ARG A 44 38.32 1.61 -14.23
N ALA A 45 38.96 1.43 -13.06
CA ALA A 45 38.29 1.61 -11.78
C ALA A 45 37.46 2.89 -11.88
N VAL A 46 36.16 2.77 -11.60
CA VAL A 46 35.20 3.88 -11.61
C VAL A 46 35.84 5.02 -10.83
N ASP A 47 36.24 6.07 -11.54
CA ASP A 47 36.69 7.30 -10.91
C ASP A 47 35.43 7.85 -10.23
N LEU A 48 35.44 7.84 -8.91
CA LEU A 48 34.26 8.17 -8.11
C LEU A 48 34.13 9.70 -8.12
N ASP A 49 33.62 10.22 -9.25
CA ASP A 49 33.43 11.64 -9.44
C ASP A 49 32.46 12.18 -8.38
N GLN A 50 32.70 13.40 -7.93
CA GLN A 50 31.90 14.06 -6.90
C GLN A 50 30.41 14.02 -7.28
N ASN A 51 30.09 14.14 -8.57
CA ASN A 51 28.72 14.10 -9.08
C ASN A 51 28.09 12.70 -8.96
N THR A 52 28.88 11.62 -9.14
CA THR A 52 28.41 10.24 -8.97
C THR A 52 28.09 9.95 -7.51
N ILE A 53 28.93 10.42 -6.58
CA ILE A 53 28.69 10.28 -5.13
C ILE A 53 27.41 11.02 -4.73
N VAL A 54 27.25 12.26 -5.21
CA VAL A 54 26.05 13.07 -4.96
C VAL A 54 24.81 12.36 -5.52
N ALA A 55 24.86 11.85 -6.75
CA ALA A 55 23.72 11.18 -7.36
C ALA A 55 23.30 9.90 -6.60
N VAL A 56 24.26 9.06 -6.20
CA VAL A 56 23.98 7.83 -5.43
C VAL A 56 23.41 8.18 -4.05
N SER A 57 23.98 9.15 -3.36
CA SER A 57 23.51 9.55 -2.03
C SER A 57 22.09 10.11 -2.06
N VAL A 58 21.79 11.03 -2.99
CA VAL A 58 20.45 11.60 -3.18
C VAL A 58 19.45 10.50 -3.55
N GLY A 59 19.85 9.57 -4.43
CA GLY A 59 19.01 8.43 -4.81
C GLY A 59 18.63 7.55 -3.61
N LEU A 60 19.61 7.16 -2.79
CA LEU A 60 19.36 6.33 -1.60
C LEU A 60 18.51 7.05 -0.56
N VAL A 61 18.79 8.32 -0.28
CA VAL A 61 18.00 9.12 0.67
C VAL A 61 16.56 9.27 0.19
N SER A 62 16.35 9.53 -1.11
CA SER A 62 15.01 9.69 -1.68
C SER A 62 14.18 8.41 -1.56
N VAL A 63 14.78 7.25 -1.83
CA VAL A 63 14.10 5.94 -1.67
C VAL A 63 13.80 5.66 -0.20
N ALA A 64 14.75 5.91 0.70
CA ALA A 64 14.57 5.70 2.14
C ALA A 64 13.43 6.57 2.68
N VAL A 65 13.36 7.85 2.28
CA VAL A 65 12.27 8.75 2.67
C VAL A 65 10.93 8.29 2.07
N GLY A 66 10.91 7.90 0.79
CA GLY A 66 9.71 7.43 0.11
C GLY A 66 9.08 6.18 0.73
N ILE A 67 9.89 5.29 1.31
CA ILE A 67 9.42 4.10 2.04
C ILE A 67 9.14 4.40 3.51
N GLY A 68 9.97 5.23 4.14
CA GLY A 68 9.87 5.54 5.57
C GLY A 68 8.60 6.32 5.93
N ILE A 69 8.15 7.23 5.06
CA ILE A 69 6.95 8.03 5.30
C ILE A 69 5.69 7.14 5.42
N PRO A 70 5.35 6.28 4.45
CA PRO A 70 4.24 5.34 4.59
C PRO A 70 4.35 4.47 5.85
N ILE A 71 5.52 3.88 6.13
CA ILE A 71 5.72 3.03 7.32
C ILE A 71 5.44 3.80 8.62
N PHE A 72 5.92 5.04 8.71
CA PHE A 72 5.68 5.90 9.87
C PHE A 72 4.18 6.18 10.07
N TYR A 73 3.46 6.50 9.00
CA TYR A 73 2.02 6.75 9.08
C TYR A 73 1.22 5.50 9.44
N GLU A 74 1.52 4.35 8.85
CA GLU A 74 0.90 3.06 9.21
C GLU A 74 1.15 2.73 10.69
N THR A 75 2.39 2.93 11.16
CA THR A 75 2.74 2.69 12.57
C THR A 75 1.93 3.57 13.51
N GLN A 76 1.72 4.84 13.18
CA GLN A 76 0.91 5.75 14.01
C GLN A 76 -0.57 5.33 14.04
N ILE A 77 -1.09 4.79 12.94
CA ILE A 77 -2.47 4.29 12.83
C ILE A 77 -2.62 3.03 13.69
N ASP A 78 -1.71 2.07 13.58
CA ASP A 78 -1.76 0.82 14.36
C ASP A 78 -1.69 1.08 15.87
N ASN A 79 -0.80 1.98 16.29
CA ASN A 79 -0.69 2.35 17.70
C ASN A 79 -1.96 3.05 18.21
N ALA A 80 -2.64 3.85 17.39
CA ALA A 80 -3.91 4.46 17.75
C ALA A 80 -5.05 3.42 17.83
N ALA A 81 -5.08 2.47 16.87
CA ALA A 81 -6.06 1.38 16.84
C ALA A 81 -5.91 0.43 18.04
N SER A 82 -4.69 0.24 18.54
CA SER A 82 -4.40 -0.65 19.68
C SER A 82 -4.98 -0.19 21.03
N ARG A 83 -5.46 1.05 21.13
CA ARG A 83 -6.06 1.54 22.38
C ARG A 83 -7.22 0.65 22.77
N GLU A 84 -7.17 0.05 23.95
CA GLU A 84 -8.24 -0.80 24.45
C GLU A 84 -9.56 -0.02 24.51
N ASN A 85 -10.60 -0.59 23.92
CA ASN A 85 -11.94 -0.02 23.98
C ASN A 85 -12.77 -0.82 24.96
N THR A 86 -13.06 -0.22 26.11
CA THR A 86 -13.88 -0.82 27.16
C THR A 86 -15.27 -0.19 27.23
N GLN A 87 -15.61 0.69 26.28
CA GLN A 87 -16.92 1.34 26.28
C GLN A 87 -18.02 0.30 26.02
N PRO A 88 -18.97 0.13 26.97
CA PRO A 88 -20.05 -0.84 26.78
C PRO A 88 -20.92 -0.41 25.61
N CYS A 89 -21.34 -1.39 24.81
CA CYS A 89 -22.25 -1.17 23.70
C CYS A 89 -23.60 -0.67 24.23
N PHE A 90 -23.98 0.54 23.82
CA PHE A 90 -25.13 1.24 24.38
C PHE A 90 -26.45 0.45 24.29
N PRO A 91 -26.82 -0.16 23.13
CA PRO A 91 -28.04 -0.95 23.05
C PRO A 91 -28.10 -2.13 24.01
N CYS A 92 -27.01 -2.86 24.24
CA CYS A 92 -27.00 -4.09 25.06
C CYS A 92 -26.39 -3.89 26.45
N ASN A 93 -26.02 -2.66 26.80
CA ASN A 93 -25.36 -2.32 28.04
C ASN A 93 -24.15 -3.22 28.37
N GLY A 94 -23.34 -3.56 27.37
CA GLY A 94 -22.16 -4.41 27.56
C GLY A 94 -22.39 -5.92 27.50
N SER A 95 -23.63 -6.41 27.45
CA SER A 95 -23.91 -7.85 27.53
C SER A 95 -23.60 -8.63 26.25
N GLY A 96 -23.51 -7.95 25.11
CA GLY A 96 -23.43 -8.60 23.80
C GLY A 96 -24.75 -9.20 23.31
N ALA A 97 -25.82 -9.19 24.12
CA ALA A 97 -27.09 -9.83 23.81
C ALA A 97 -28.29 -8.93 24.16
N GLN A 98 -29.33 -9.04 23.35
CA GLN A 98 -30.62 -8.39 23.54
C GLN A 98 -31.65 -9.40 23.99
N ARG A 99 -32.49 -9.03 24.97
CA ARG A 99 -33.64 -9.86 25.34
C ARG A 99 -34.54 -10.03 24.12
N CYS A 100 -34.91 -11.27 23.80
CA CYS A 100 -35.82 -11.53 22.69
C CYS A 100 -37.17 -10.87 22.98
N ARG A 101 -37.59 -9.95 22.10
CA ARG A 101 -38.84 -9.20 22.27
C ARG A 101 -40.09 -10.05 22.06
N PHE A 102 -39.98 -11.14 21.29
CA PHE A 102 -41.14 -12.02 20.99
C PHE A 102 -41.55 -12.87 22.18
N CYS A 103 -40.61 -13.56 22.83
CA CYS A 103 -40.89 -14.38 24.01
C CYS A 103 -40.63 -13.64 25.32
N MET A 104 -40.29 -12.35 25.25
CA MET A 104 -39.85 -11.56 26.39
C MET A 104 -38.84 -12.34 27.25
N GLY A 105 -37.88 -13.03 26.64
CA GLY A 105 -36.86 -13.81 27.35
C GLY A 105 -37.25 -15.17 27.91
N SER A 106 -38.49 -15.64 27.75
CA SER A 106 -38.89 -16.98 28.23
C SER A 106 -38.35 -18.13 27.36
N GLY A 107 -38.01 -17.84 26.10
CA GLY A 107 -37.67 -18.87 25.10
C GLY A 107 -38.88 -19.62 24.53
N THR A 108 -40.09 -19.35 25.00
CA THR A 108 -41.32 -20.02 24.55
C THR A 108 -42.42 -19.02 24.18
N ILE A 109 -43.31 -19.41 23.28
CA ILE A 109 -44.51 -18.65 22.92
C ILE A 109 -45.72 -19.52 23.23
N THR A 110 -46.65 -18.98 23.99
CA THR A 110 -47.91 -19.64 24.36
C THR A 110 -49.03 -19.09 23.50
N VAL A 111 -49.74 -19.94 22.76
CA VAL A 111 -50.92 -19.58 21.98
C VAL A 111 -52.13 -20.23 22.64
N GLU A 112 -53.19 -19.45 22.84
CA GLU A 112 -54.48 -19.97 23.33
C GLU A 112 -55.35 -20.34 22.12
N LEU A 113 -55.69 -21.63 21.97
CA LEU A 113 -56.46 -22.13 20.82
C LEU A 113 -57.98 -22.11 21.07
N GLY A 114 -58.41 -21.69 22.26
CA GLY A 114 -59.80 -21.73 22.71
C GLY A 114 -60.12 -23.03 23.46
N GLY A 115 -61.17 -23.02 24.29
CA GLY A 115 -61.58 -24.21 25.07
C GLY A 115 -60.58 -24.62 26.16
N ASP A 116 -59.90 -23.65 26.79
CA ASP A 116 -58.84 -23.85 27.80
C ASP A 116 -57.57 -24.58 27.31
N GLU A 117 -57.47 -24.86 26.00
CA GLU A 117 -56.27 -25.46 25.40
C GLU A 117 -55.22 -24.38 25.11
N LYS A 118 -54.01 -24.61 25.65
CA LYS A 118 -52.83 -23.76 25.41
C LYS A 118 -51.75 -24.59 24.76
N GLU A 119 -51.25 -24.13 23.62
CA GLU A 119 -50.09 -24.73 22.97
C GLU A 119 -48.85 -23.91 23.30
N VAL A 120 -47.84 -24.57 23.88
CA VAL A 120 -46.56 -23.96 24.20
C VAL A 120 -45.54 -24.41 23.18
N SER A 121 -45.07 -23.47 22.36
CA SER A 121 -44.06 -23.72 21.34
C SER A 121 -42.75 -23.02 21.67
N LYS A 122 -41.65 -23.53 21.10
CA LYS A 122 -40.34 -22.90 21.18
C LYS A 122 -40.39 -21.57 20.40
N CYS A 123 -39.87 -20.49 20.98
CA CYS A 123 -39.84 -19.20 20.31
C CYS A 123 -38.92 -19.27 19.09
N VAL A 124 -39.52 -19.24 17.90
CA VAL A 124 -38.80 -19.33 16.62
C VAL A 124 -37.78 -18.20 16.45
N ASN A 125 -38.13 -16.98 16.88
CA ASN A 125 -37.27 -15.81 16.68
C ASN A 125 -35.92 -15.89 17.40
N CYS A 126 -35.86 -16.52 18.57
CA CYS A 126 -34.61 -16.68 19.33
C CYS A 126 -34.19 -18.15 19.46
N GLU A 127 -34.80 -19.03 18.69
CA GLU A 127 -34.60 -20.48 18.79
C GLU A 127 -34.59 -20.97 20.24
N GLY A 128 -35.55 -20.49 21.03
CA GLY A 128 -35.73 -20.84 22.44
C GLY A 128 -34.64 -20.39 23.42
N ILE A 129 -33.65 -19.61 22.97
CA ILE A 129 -32.57 -19.08 23.83
C ILE A 129 -33.10 -17.99 24.78
N GLY A 130 -34.10 -17.22 24.36
CA GLY A 130 -34.62 -16.07 25.10
C GLY A 130 -33.84 -14.77 24.86
N SER A 131 -32.74 -14.82 24.12
CA SER A 131 -31.96 -13.64 23.72
C SER A 131 -31.49 -13.75 22.28
N LEU A 132 -31.15 -12.60 21.70
CA LEU A 132 -30.59 -12.44 20.36
C LEU A 132 -29.23 -11.78 20.49
N THR A 133 -28.28 -12.15 19.65
CA THR A 133 -26.99 -11.46 19.57
C THR A 133 -27.24 -9.98 19.23
N CYS A 134 -26.60 -9.07 19.98
CA CYS A 134 -26.71 -7.66 19.71
C CYS A 134 -26.03 -7.35 18.38
N THR A 135 -26.79 -6.91 17.38
CA THR A 135 -26.30 -6.62 16.03
C THR A 135 -25.35 -5.42 15.99
N THR A 136 -25.49 -4.47 16.93
CA THR A 136 -24.63 -3.29 17.02
C THR A 136 -23.18 -3.64 17.39
N CYS A 137 -22.98 -4.57 18.33
CA CYS A 137 -21.64 -4.99 18.75
C CYS A 137 -21.26 -6.40 18.28
N GLN A 138 -22.12 -7.06 17.49
CA GLN A 138 -21.96 -8.43 17.01
C GLN A 138 -21.63 -9.43 18.13
N GLY A 139 -22.19 -9.24 19.32
CA GLY A 139 -21.95 -10.12 20.47
C GLY A 139 -20.76 -9.76 21.34
N SER A 140 -19.90 -8.82 20.94
CA SER A 140 -18.73 -8.43 21.77
C SER A 140 -19.10 -7.70 23.06
N GLY A 141 -20.27 -7.05 23.09
CA GLY A 141 -20.65 -6.15 24.19
C GLY A 141 -19.89 -4.81 24.17
N ILE A 142 -18.96 -4.61 23.24
CA ILE A 142 -18.16 -3.38 23.14
C ILE A 142 -18.70 -2.48 22.02
N GLN A 143 -18.76 -1.18 22.28
CA GLN A 143 -19.22 -0.19 21.29
C GLN A 143 -18.20 -0.10 20.14
N PRO A 144 -18.58 -0.33 18.86
CA PRO A 144 -17.64 -0.16 17.75
C PRO A 144 -17.13 1.27 17.66
N ARG A 145 -15.83 1.44 17.40
CA ARG A 145 -15.25 2.75 17.09
C ARG A 145 -15.58 3.10 15.65
N TYR A 146 -16.46 4.08 15.46
CA TYR A 146 -16.87 4.52 14.12
C TYR A 146 -15.76 5.28 13.37
N LEU A 147 -14.72 5.74 14.06
CA LEU A 147 -13.63 6.54 13.49
C LEU A 147 -12.42 5.70 13.02
N ASP A 148 -12.43 4.38 13.24
CA ASP A 148 -11.32 3.49 12.88
C ASP A 148 -11.59 2.72 11.56
N ARG A 149 -12.44 3.26 10.67
CA ARG A 149 -12.87 2.61 9.42
C ARG A 149 -12.48 3.41 8.18
#